data_AF-A0A3B9I3B3-F1
#
_entry.id   AF-A0A3B9I3B3-F1
#
_cell.length_a   1.000
_cell.length_b   1.000
_cell.length_c   1.000
_cell.angle_alpha   90.00
_cell.angle_beta   90.00
_cell.angle_gamma   90.00
#
_symmetry.space_group_name_H-M   'P 1'
#
loop_
_entity.id
_entity.type
_entity.pdbx_description
1 polymer ?
#
loop_
_entity_poly.entity_id
_entity_poly.type
_entity_poly.pdbx_seq_one_letter_code
_entity_poly.pdbx_strand_id
1 'polypeptide(L)'
;MKIVVCIKQVPDTNEVRLDPITGTLIRDGVPSIINPDDKSGLEAALTLKDKHGAYVTVLTMGPPQADLALREALAMGADEAILLTDRAFAGADTWATSLTLAKALEKMEFDLIVTGRQAIDGDTAQVGPEIAEHLKLPHVSYAKDIQKDDNSLIIKRMFEEGYHLIKVKMPCLITALSE
;
A
#
# COMPACT_ATOMS: atom_id res chain seq x y z
N MET A 1 12.08 -5.99 13.40
CA MET A 1 11.06 -6.30 12.38
C MET A 1 11.26 -5.31 11.25
N LYS A 2 11.39 -5.77 10.01
CA LYS A 2 11.50 -4.92 8.81
C LYS A 2 10.17 -4.90 8.09
N ILE A 3 9.58 -3.73 7.93
CA ILE A 3 8.28 -3.55 7.28
C ILE A 3 8.50 -2.75 6.00
N VAL A 4 7.98 -3.25 4.88
CA VAL A 4 7.92 -2.48 3.63
C VAL A 4 6.47 -2.10 3.35
N VAL A 5 6.19 -0.81 3.26
CA VAL A 5 4.86 -0.28 2.94
C VAL A 5 4.85 0.17 1.48
N CYS A 6 4.03 -0.47 0.64
CA CYS A 6 3.81 -0.01 -0.72
C CYS A 6 2.70 1.04 -0.72
N ILE A 7 3.03 2.26 -1.12
CA ILE A 7 2.08 3.37 -1.25
C ILE A 7 1.96 3.82 -2.70
N LYS A 8 0.81 4.38 -3.06
CA LYS A 8 0.55 4.96 -4.38
C LYS A 8 0.07 6.40 -4.22
N GLN A 9 0.67 7.29 -5.00
CA GLN A 9 0.13 8.63 -5.20
C GLN A 9 -1.02 8.55 -6.22
N VAL A 10 -2.18 9.09 -5.85
CA VAL A 10 -3.39 9.08 -6.66
C VAL A 10 -4.01 10.48 -6.70
N PRO A 11 -4.74 10.87 -7.77
CA PRO A 11 -5.59 12.04 -7.71
C PRO A 11 -6.71 11.83 -6.68
N ASP A 12 -7.06 12.86 -5.93
CA ASP A 12 -8.21 12.80 -5.02
C ASP A 12 -9.53 12.74 -5.82
N THR A 13 -10.09 11.53 -5.93
CA THR A 13 -11.30 11.31 -6.73
C THR A 13 -12.55 11.92 -6.12
N ASN A 14 -12.53 12.34 -4.84
CA ASN A 14 -13.64 13.06 -4.23
C ASN A 14 -13.79 14.50 -4.76
N GLU A 15 -12.69 15.07 -5.27
CA GLU A 15 -12.67 16.42 -5.84
C GLU A 15 -12.89 16.43 -7.36
N VAL A 16 -12.94 15.25 -7.99
CA VAL A 16 -13.22 15.12 -9.41
C VAL A 16 -14.70 15.40 -9.68
N ARG A 17 -14.96 16.25 -10.67
CA ARG A 17 -16.32 16.59 -11.09
C ARG A 17 -16.54 16.27 -12.56
N LEU A 18 -17.78 15.95 -12.91
CA LEU A 18 -18.20 15.90 -14.30
C LEU A 18 -18.65 17.29 -14.72
N ASP A 19 -18.17 17.74 -15.88
CA ASP A 19 -18.76 18.88 -16.55
C ASP A 19 -20.18 18.51 -16.98
N PRO A 20 -21.23 19.20 -16.47
CA PRO A 20 -22.61 18.85 -16.76
C PRO A 20 -23.02 19.13 -18.22
N ILE A 21 -22.23 19.92 -18.95
CA ILE A 21 -22.48 20.27 -20.35
C ILE A 21 -21.78 19.28 -21.28
N THR A 22 -20.49 19.03 -21.04
CA THR A 22 -19.68 18.19 -21.96
C THR A 22 -19.65 16.72 -21.55
N GLY A 23 -20.03 16.38 -20.32
CA GLY A 23 -19.93 15.03 -19.77
C GLY A 23 -18.48 14.58 -19.52
N THR A 24 -17.51 15.49 -19.64
CA THR A 24 -16.09 15.18 -19.46
C THR A 24 -15.65 15.34 -18.01
N LEU A 25 -14.59 14.65 -17.61
CA LEU A 25 -13.98 14.85 -16.29
C LEU A 25 -13.27 16.20 -16.23
N ILE A 26 -13.59 17.00 -15.22
CA ILE A 26 -12.81 18.17 -14.81
C ILE A 26 -11.69 17.68 -13.88
N ARG A 27 -10.45 17.82 -14.34
CA ARG A 27 -9.24 17.34 -13.63
C ARG A 27 -8.32 18.47 -13.14
N ASP A 28 -8.61 19.71 -13.53
CA ASP A 28 -7.81 20.87 -13.12
C ASP A 28 -7.96 21.11 -11.62
N GLY A 29 -6.83 21.25 -10.94
CA GLY A 29 -6.79 21.55 -9.51
C GLY A 29 -7.01 20.36 -8.58
N VAL A 30 -7.16 19.13 -9.10
CA VAL A 30 -7.30 17.92 -8.27
C VAL A 30 -5.95 17.61 -7.60
N PRO A 31 -5.86 17.65 -6.26
CA PRO A 31 -4.62 17.37 -5.57
C PRO A 31 -4.22 15.90 -5.72
N SER A 32 -2.91 15.65 -5.71
CA SER A 32 -2.37 14.29 -5.64
C SER A 32 -2.08 13.96 -4.17
N ILE A 33 -2.65 12.86 -3.69
CA ILE A 33 -2.60 12.43 -2.29
C ILE A 33 -2.00 11.03 -2.18
N ILE A 34 -1.54 10.65 -0.99
CA ILE A 34 -1.35 9.23 -0.67
C ILE A 34 -2.72 8.57 -0.69
N ASN A 35 -2.86 7.47 -1.43
CA ASN A 35 -4.10 6.69 -1.47
C ASN A 35 -4.60 6.37 -0.03
N PRO A 36 -5.88 6.58 0.30
CA PRO A 36 -6.37 6.45 1.67
C PRO A 36 -6.10 5.09 2.32
N ASP A 37 -6.35 3.97 1.62
CA ASP A 37 -6.06 2.63 2.13
C ASP A 37 -4.55 2.44 2.41
N ASP A 38 -3.69 3.03 1.58
CA ASP A 38 -2.23 2.95 1.75
C ASP A 38 -1.78 3.78 2.96
N LYS A 39 -2.43 4.92 3.21
CA LYS A 39 -2.17 5.78 4.38
C LYS A 39 -2.53 5.07 5.69
N SER A 40 -3.65 4.33 5.71
CA SER A 40 -3.99 3.44 6.84
C SER A 40 -3.01 2.28 6.99
N GLY A 41 -2.51 1.71 5.88
CA GLY A 41 -1.44 0.71 5.92
C GLY A 41 -0.14 1.24 6.49
N LEU A 42 0.25 2.47 6.13
CA LEU A 42 1.40 3.17 6.70
C LEU A 42 1.21 3.38 8.21
N GLU A 43 0.06 3.88 8.65
CA GLU A 43 -0.25 4.07 10.07
C GLU A 43 -0.15 2.76 10.87
N ALA A 44 -0.67 1.65 10.32
CA ALA A 44 -0.54 0.35 10.96
C ALA A 44 0.94 -0.08 11.10
N ALA A 45 1.77 0.19 10.10
CA ALA A 45 3.21 -0.08 10.16
C ALA A 45 3.91 0.80 11.20
N LEU A 46 3.55 2.09 11.29
CA LEU A 46 4.07 3.02 12.28
C LEU A 46 3.65 2.63 13.72
N THR A 47 2.42 2.18 13.91
CA THR A 47 1.96 1.62 15.19
C THR A 47 2.79 0.39 15.60
N LEU A 48 3.11 -0.50 14.66
CA LEU A 48 4.00 -1.64 14.93
C LEU A 48 5.44 -1.18 15.25
N LYS A 49 5.90 -0.11 14.58
CA LYS A 49 7.18 0.53 14.88
C LYS A 49 7.21 1.06 16.31
N ASP A 50 6.23 1.84 16.73
CA ASP A 50 6.17 2.43 18.07
C ASP A 50 6.12 1.35 19.16
N LYS A 51 5.39 0.26 18.92
CA LYS A 51 5.23 -0.83 19.90
C LYS A 51 6.41 -1.80 19.95
N HIS A 52 7.12 -1.99 18.84
CA HIS A 52 8.05 -3.11 18.70
C HIS A 52 9.42 -2.74 18.10
N GLY A 53 9.71 -1.46 17.89
CA GLY A 53 10.96 -0.99 17.29
C GLY A 53 11.16 -1.51 15.86
N ALA A 54 10.09 -1.60 15.08
CA ALA A 54 10.16 -1.97 13.67
C ALA A 54 10.87 -0.87 12.84
N TYR A 55 11.51 -1.29 11.76
CA TYR A 55 12.08 -0.40 10.74
C TYR A 55 11.15 -0.36 9.55
N VAL A 56 10.70 0.82 9.14
CA VAL A 56 9.67 1.02 8.13
C VAL A 56 10.27 1.66 6.88
N THR A 57 10.37 0.90 5.80
CA THR A 57 10.72 1.42 4.47
C THR A 57 9.44 1.61 3.66
N VAL A 58 9.28 2.76 3.02
CA VAL A 58 8.15 3.07 2.14
C VAL A 58 8.60 2.98 0.69
N LEU A 59 7.84 2.28 -0.13
CA LEU A 59 8.11 2.06 -1.55
C LEU A 59 6.94 2.59 -2.38
N THR A 60 7.24 3.36 -3.43
CA THR A 60 6.23 3.75 -4.43
C THR A 60 6.77 3.58 -5.84
N MET A 61 5.90 3.17 -6.77
CA MET A 61 6.20 3.17 -8.20
C MET A 61 5.43 4.31 -8.87
N GLY A 62 6.14 5.20 -9.55
CA GLY A 62 5.48 6.35 -10.16
C GLY A 62 6.43 7.35 -10.84
N PRO A 63 5.86 8.43 -11.41
CA PRO A 63 6.65 9.52 -11.96
C PRO A 63 7.40 10.28 -10.84
N PRO A 64 8.36 11.16 -11.18
CA PRO A 64 9.10 11.96 -10.20
C PRO A 64 8.23 12.75 -9.19
N GLN A 65 7.00 13.12 -9.56
CA GLN A 65 6.04 13.79 -8.67
C GLN A 65 5.65 12.96 -7.44
N ALA A 66 5.73 11.62 -7.52
CA ALA A 66 5.43 10.72 -6.40
C ALA A 66 6.41 10.87 -5.22
N ASP A 67 7.54 11.55 -5.42
CA ASP A 67 8.46 11.98 -4.34
C ASP A 67 7.73 12.75 -3.23
N LEU A 68 6.68 13.51 -3.54
CA LEU A 68 5.89 14.23 -2.52
C LEU A 68 5.18 13.28 -1.55
N ALA A 69 4.63 12.16 -2.05
CA ALA A 69 3.99 11.14 -1.22
C ALA A 69 5.01 10.44 -0.31
N LEU A 70 6.22 10.18 -0.82
CA LEU A 70 7.31 9.63 -0.02
C LEU A 70 7.75 10.59 1.09
N ARG A 71 7.87 11.89 0.80
CA ARG A 71 8.22 12.90 1.80
C ARG A 71 7.16 13.02 2.89
N GLU A 72 5.88 12.98 2.53
CA GLU A 72 4.79 12.91 3.51
C GLU A 72 4.93 11.67 4.39
N ALA A 73 5.18 10.49 3.81
CA ALA A 73 5.34 9.26 4.57
C ALA A 73 6.57 9.28 5.52
N LEU A 74 7.68 9.88 5.09
CA LEU A 74 8.85 10.14 5.96
C LEU A 74 8.48 11.09 7.10
N ALA A 75 7.73 12.16 6.81
CA ALA A 75 7.28 13.12 7.83
C ALA A 75 6.30 12.50 8.83
N MET A 76 5.53 11.47 8.42
CA MET A 76 4.67 10.69 9.31
C MET A 76 5.49 9.76 10.24
N GLY A 77 6.72 9.39 9.87
CA GLY A 77 7.62 8.62 10.73
C GLY A 77 8.26 7.39 10.07
N ALA A 78 8.13 7.20 8.76
CA ALA A 78 8.89 6.16 8.07
C ALA A 78 10.41 6.40 8.16
N ASP A 79 11.20 5.32 8.16
CA ASP A 79 12.65 5.39 8.29
C ASP A 79 13.37 5.61 6.96
N GLU A 80 12.83 5.04 5.89
CA GLU A 80 13.42 5.05 4.56
C GLU A 80 12.34 5.16 3.49
N ALA A 81 12.67 5.77 2.35
CA ALA A 81 11.77 5.91 1.23
C ALA A 81 12.46 5.57 -0.10
N ILE A 82 11.75 4.85 -0.97
CA ILE A 82 12.23 4.40 -2.27
C ILE A 82 11.22 4.80 -3.35
N LEU A 83 11.70 5.55 -4.34
CA LEU A 83 10.96 5.85 -5.57
C LEU A 83 11.43 4.92 -6.69
N LEU A 84 10.53 4.06 -7.16
CA LEU A 84 10.73 3.22 -8.34
C LEU A 84 10.19 3.96 -9.57
N THR A 85 11.09 4.54 -10.37
CA THR A 85 10.72 5.40 -11.50
C THR A 85 11.49 5.02 -12.76
N ASP A 86 10.75 4.70 -13.82
CA ASP A 86 11.25 4.49 -15.17
C ASP A 86 10.10 4.70 -16.17
N ARG A 87 10.41 5.20 -17.36
CA ARG A 87 9.43 5.33 -18.47
C ARG A 87 8.92 3.96 -18.93
N ALA A 88 9.69 2.89 -18.74
CA ALA A 88 9.31 1.52 -19.07
C ALA A 88 8.08 1.03 -18.28
N PHE A 89 7.74 1.66 -17.15
CA PHE A 89 6.58 1.29 -16.33
C PHE A 89 5.27 1.98 -16.77
N ALA A 90 5.33 2.88 -17.76
CA ALA A 90 4.17 3.63 -18.20
C ALA A 90 3.11 2.72 -18.85
N GLY A 91 1.85 2.89 -18.46
CA GLY A 91 0.72 2.13 -19.02
C GLY A 91 0.61 0.69 -18.52
N ALA A 92 1.33 0.33 -17.45
CA ALA A 92 1.22 -0.98 -16.81
C ALA A 92 -0.21 -1.27 -16.30
N ASP A 93 -0.67 -2.49 -16.51
CA ASP A 93 -1.84 -3.04 -15.82
C ASP A 93 -1.45 -3.52 -14.41
N THR A 94 -2.36 -4.22 -13.71
CA THR A 94 -2.10 -4.72 -12.36
C THR A 94 -0.96 -5.71 -12.34
N TRP A 95 -0.94 -6.67 -13.26
CA TRP A 95 0.08 -7.71 -13.37
C TRP A 95 1.48 -7.13 -13.60
N ALA A 96 1.62 -6.21 -14.56
CA ALA A 96 2.91 -5.56 -14.81
C ALA A 96 3.34 -4.69 -13.60
N THR A 97 2.40 -4.03 -12.94
CA THR A 97 2.66 -3.24 -11.74
C THR A 97 3.13 -4.11 -10.57
N SER A 98 2.40 -5.18 -10.26
CA SER A 98 2.70 -6.09 -9.16
C SER A 98 3.99 -6.85 -9.39
N LEU A 99 4.28 -7.29 -10.63
CA LEU A 99 5.56 -7.89 -11.00
C LEU A 99 6.72 -6.93 -10.75
N THR A 100 6.59 -5.67 -11.18
CA THR A 100 7.65 -4.66 -11.03
C THR A 100 7.93 -4.36 -9.55
N LEU A 101 6.88 -4.19 -8.74
CA LEU A 101 7.00 -4.02 -7.29
C LEU A 101 7.60 -5.25 -6.61
N ALA A 102 7.18 -6.46 -6.97
CA ALA A 102 7.75 -7.70 -6.46
C ALA A 102 9.26 -7.79 -6.78
N LYS A 103 9.69 -7.40 -7.99
CA LYS A 103 11.12 -7.37 -8.36
C LYS A 103 11.94 -6.33 -7.61
N ALA A 104 11.33 -5.25 -7.15
CA ALA A 104 11.98 -4.32 -6.22
C ALA A 104 12.08 -4.94 -4.81
N LEU A 105 10.99 -5.52 -4.33
CA LEU A 105 10.91 -6.16 -3.00
C LEU A 105 11.88 -7.34 -2.85
N GLU A 106 12.12 -8.14 -3.89
CA GLU A 106 13.14 -9.22 -3.91
C GLU A 106 14.56 -8.73 -3.57
N LYS A 107 14.84 -7.42 -3.73
CA LYS A 107 16.13 -6.80 -3.43
C LYS A 107 16.19 -6.19 -2.03
N MET A 108 15.13 -6.35 -1.24
CA MET A 108 14.99 -5.77 0.09
C MET A 108 14.84 -6.88 1.13
N GLU A 109 15.27 -6.61 2.36
CA GLU A 109 14.98 -7.49 3.49
C GLU A 109 13.68 -7.04 4.17
N PHE A 110 12.72 -7.96 4.32
CA PHE A 110 11.43 -7.67 4.96
C PHE A 110 10.92 -8.87 5.77
N ASP A 111 10.21 -8.56 6.85
CA ASP A 111 9.39 -9.52 7.62
C ASP A 111 7.90 -9.34 7.30
N LEU A 112 7.49 -8.14 6.87
CA LEU A 112 6.09 -7.80 6.58
C LEU A 112 6.04 -6.84 5.39
N ILE A 113 5.16 -7.13 4.42
CA ILE A 113 4.77 -6.17 3.39
C ILE A 113 3.35 -5.70 3.68
N VAL A 114 3.14 -4.38 3.63
CA VAL A 114 1.83 -3.75 3.79
C VAL A 114 1.49 -3.00 2.52
N THR A 115 0.29 -3.22 1.98
CA THR A 115 -0.31 -2.38 0.93
C THR A 115 -1.66 -1.88 1.41
N GLY A 116 -2.26 -0.88 0.77
CA GLY A 116 -3.69 -0.68 0.89
C GLY A 116 -4.48 -1.80 0.20
N ARG A 117 -5.77 -1.91 0.53
CA ARG A 117 -6.71 -2.82 -0.13
C ARG A 117 -6.92 -2.41 -1.59
N GLN A 118 -7.18 -1.15 -1.86
CA GLN A 118 -7.52 -0.66 -3.19
C GLN A 118 -6.97 0.76 -3.40
N ALA A 119 -6.50 1.04 -4.61
CA ALA A 119 -6.22 2.41 -5.03
C ALA A 119 -7.46 3.01 -5.69
N ILE A 120 -7.89 4.18 -5.23
CA ILE A 120 -9.17 4.83 -5.61
C ILE A 120 -9.26 5.32 -7.07
N ASP A 121 -8.14 5.30 -7.80
CA ASP A 121 -8.07 5.72 -9.19
C ASP A 121 -8.25 4.55 -10.17
N GLY A 122 -7.69 3.38 -9.84
CA GLY A 122 -7.78 2.17 -10.65
C GLY A 122 -8.84 1.18 -10.18
N ASP A 123 -9.21 1.24 -8.90
CA ASP A 123 -10.29 0.46 -8.28
C ASP A 123 -10.24 -1.07 -8.47
N THR A 124 -9.05 -1.65 -8.62
CA THR A 124 -8.94 -3.10 -8.89
C THR A 124 -8.82 -3.99 -7.65
N ALA A 125 -8.20 -3.48 -6.57
CA ALA A 125 -7.82 -4.26 -5.39
C ALA A 125 -6.94 -5.51 -5.68
N GLN A 126 -6.22 -5.52 -6.81
CA GLN A 126 -5.50 -6.70 -7.31
C GLN A 126 -4.00 -6.71 -7.00
N VAL A 127 -3.36 -5.53 -6.96
CA VAL A 127 -1.89 -5.42 -6.92
C VAL A 127 -1.28 -6.06 -5.67
N GLY A 128 -1.87 -5.85 -4.48
CA GLY A 128 -1.38 -6.45 -3.24
C GLY A 128 -1.36 -7.99 -3.27
N PRO A 129 -2.51 -8.65 -3.56
CA PRO A 129 -2.56 -10.10 -3.76
C PRO A 129 -1.60 -10.62 -4.84
N GLU A 130 -1.48 -9.94 -5.98
CA GLU A 130 -0.56 -10.34 -7.06
C GLU A 130 0.91 -10.24 -6.64
N ILE A 131 1.31 -9.20 -5.88
CA ILE A 131 2.66 -9.11 -5.29
C ILE A 131 2.91 -10.32 -4.39
N ALA A 132 1.95 -10.67 -3.53
CA ALA A 132 2.08 -11.81 -2.62
C ALA A 132 2.27 -13.12 -3.40
N GLU A 133 1.53 -13.32 -4.49
CA GLU A 133 1.68 -14.49 -5.37
C GLU A 133 3.05 -14.53 -6.04
N HIS A 134 3.51 -13.42 -6.62
CA HIS A 134 4.84 -13.33 -7.23
C HIS A 134 5.96 -13.68 -6.24
N LEU A 135 5.83 -13.26 -4.99
CA LEU A 135 6.80 -13.52 -3.91
C LEU A 135 6.56 -14.85 -3.18
N LYS A 136 5.49 -15.58 -3.50
CA LYS A 136 5.06 -16.81 -2.83
C LYS A 136 4.87 -16.64 -1.31
N LEU A 137 4.26 -15.52 -0.92
CA LEU A 137 4.01 -15.18 0.48
C LEU A 137 2.57 -15.49 0.88
N PRO A 138 2.33 -15.91 2.14
CA PRO A 138 0.99 -15.92 2.68
C PRO A 138 0.42 -14.49 2.70
N HIS A 139 -0.86 -14.36 2.36
CA HIS A 139 -1.54 -13.08 2.24
C HIS A 139 -2.81 -13.02 3.10
N VAL A 140 -2.99 -11.90 3.81
CA VAL A 140 -4.22 -11.59 4.55
C VAL A 140 -4.81 -10.27 4.03
N SER A 141 -5.90 -10.39 3.28
CA SER A 141 -6.67 -9.25 2.77
C SER A 141 -7.58 -8.62 3.81
N TYR A 142 -8.05 -7.40 3.58
CA TYR A 142 -9.05 -6.72 4.43
C TYR A 142 -8.59 -6.64 5.90
N ALA A 143 -7.31 -6.35 6.11
CA ALA A 143 -6.67 -6.38 7.42
C ALA A 143 -7.02 -5.13 8.24
N LYS A 144 -7.46 -5.37 9.49
CA LYS A 144 -7.57 -4.40 10.58
C LYS A 144 -6.94 -5.00 11.86
N ASP A 145 -6.63 -4.16 12.84
CA ASP A 145 -6.10 -4.54 14.16
C ASP A 145 -4.95 -5.56 14.10
N ILE A 146 -3.80 -5.16 13.53
CA ILE A 146 -2.63 -6.03 13.39
C ILE A 146 -1.83 -6.06 14.70
N GLN A 147 -1.60 -7.25 15.24
CA GLN A 147 -0.81 -7.47 16.45
C GLN A 147 0.33 -8.43 16.18
N LYS A 148 1.52 -8.12 16.71
CA LYS A 148 2.66 -9.03 16.65
C LYS A 148 2.55 -10.11 17.73
N ASP A 149 2.79 -11.35 17.33
CA ASP A 149 2.87 -12.52 18.21
C ASP A 149 4.11 -13.35 17.84
N ASP A 150 5.22 -13.10 18.52
CA ASP A 150 6.56 -13.63 18.21
C ASP A 150 6.95 -13.45 16.72
N ASN A 151 7.02 -14.57 15.98
CA ASN A 151 7.35 -14.64 14.56
C ASN A 151 6.09 -14.69 13.67
N SER A 152 4.92 -14.35 14.23
CA SER A 152 3.62 -14.32 13.56
C SER A 152 2.93 -12.98 13.80
N LEU A 153 1.85 -12.77 13.05
CA LEU A 153 0.88 -11.71 13.26
C LEU A 153 -0.48 -12.32 13.58
N ILE A 154 -1.22 -11.69 14.47
CA ILE A 154 -2.66 -11.92 14.69
C ILE A 154 -3.38 -10.73 14.07
N ILE A 155 -4.26 -10.99 13.11
CA ILE A 155 -4.92 -9.97 12.28
C ILE A 155 -6.42 -10.19 12.29
N LYS A 156 -7.21 -9.12 12.43
CA LYS A 156 -8.64 -9.16 12.12
C LYS A 156 -8.83 -9.00 10.61
N ARG A 157 -9.25 -10.07 9.95
CA ARG A 157 -9.70 -10.02 8.56
C ARG A 157 -11.19 -9.71 8.54
N MET A 158 -11.54 -8.55 7.99
CA MET A 158 -12.92 -8.08 7.94
C MET A 158 -13.73 -8.81 6.86
N PHE A 159 -15.01 -8.99 7.16
CA PHE A 159 -16.08 -9.44 6.28
C PHE A 159 -17.31 -8.55 6.52
N GLU A 160 -18.34 -8.68 5.69
CA GLU A 160 -19.56 -7.89 5.75
C GLU A 160 -20.28 -8.04 7.11
N GLU A 161 -20.29 -9.25 7.67
CA GLU A 161 -21.02 -9.59 8.91
C GLU A 161 -20.10 -9.84 10.11
N GLY A 162 -18.81 -9.50 10.02
CA GLY A 162 -17.89 -9.69 11.15
C GLY A 162 -16.42 -9.75 10.75
N TYR A 163 -15.64 -10.53 11.47
CA TYR A 163 -14.22 -10.73 11.18
C TYR A 163 -13.74 -12.11 11.61
N HIS A 164 -12.68 -12.58 10.95
CA HIS A 164 -11.89 -13.72 11.40
C HIS A 164 -10.62 -13.22 12.10
N LEU A 165 -10.21 -13.90 13.17
CA LEU A 165 -8.86 -13.77 13.71
C LEU A 165 -7.95 -14.76 12.99
N ILE A 166 -6.99 -14.22 12.23
CA ILE A 166 -6.02 -15.01 11.47
C ILE A 166 -4.66 -14.87 12.12
N LYS A 167 -4.05 -16.00 12.47
CA LYS A 167 -2.63 -16.08 12.83
C LYS A 167 -1.81 -16.47 11.60
N VAL A 168 -0.88 -15.61 11.19
CA VAL A 168 -0.02 -15.82 10.00
C VAL A 168 1.44 -15.68 10.37
N LYS A 169 2.29 -16.60 9.92
CA LYS A 169 3.72 -16.55 10.15
C LYS A 169 4.39 -15.56 9.18
N MET A 170 5.35 -14.79 9.65
CA MET A 170 6.19 -13.93 8.81
C MET A 170 7.29 -14.76 8.11
N PRO A 171 7.71 -14.42 6.87
CA PRO A 171 7.28 -13.25 6.10
C PRO A 171 5.88 -13.41 5.50
N CYS A 172 5.11 -12.32 5.45
CA CYS A 172 3.77 -12.28 4.87
C CYS A 172 3.45 -10.91 4.24
N LEU A 173 2.36 -10.87 3.46
CA LEU A 173 1.79 -9.63 2.92
C LEU A 173 0.38 -9.42 3.49
N ILE A 174 0.04 -8.16 3.80
CA ILE A 174 -1.31 -7.78 4.18
C ILE A 174 -1.82 -6.62 3.32
N THR A 175 -3.13 -6.59 3.07
CA THR A 175 -3.77 -5.41 2.48
C THR A 175 -4.65 -4.73 3.53
N ALA A 176 -4.28 -3.51 3.90
CA ALA A 176 -4.94 -2.72 4.93
C ALA A 176 -6.20 -2.03 4.38
N LEU A 177 -7.24 -1.94 5.21
CA LEU A 177 -8.41 -1.13 4.93
C LEU A 177 -8.22 0.29 5.43
N SER A 178 -8.79 1.27 4.71
CA SER A 178 -9.09 2.56 5.31
C SER A 178 -9.94 2.37 6.58
N GLU A 179 -9.70 3.22 7.57
CA GLU A 179 -10.50 3.22 8.80
C GLU A 179 -11.99 3.41 8.52
#